data_AF-A0A967LWR1-F1
#
_entry.id   AF-A0A967LWR1-F1
#
_cell.length_a   1.000
_cell.length_b   1.000
_cell.length_c   1.000
_cell.angle_alpha   90.00
_cell.angle_beta   90.00
_cell.angle_gamma   90.00
#
_symmetry.space_group_name_H-M   'P 1'
#
loop_
_entity.id
_entity.type
_entity.pdbx_description
1 polymer ?
#
loop_
_entity_poly.entity_id
_entity_poly.type
_entity_poly.pdbx_seq_one_letter_code
_entity_poly.pdbx_strand_id
1 'polypeptide(L)' 'AVGENRFRIMQSNGGSISAATAMRESVRTILSGPAGGVVGAWRVGQQAGFDKLITFDMGGTSTDVAL' A
#
# COMPACT_ATOMS: atom_id res chain seq x y z
N ALA A 1 1.57 14.28 10.68
CA ALA A 1 0.18 14.77 10.82
C ALA A 1 -0.61 14.28 9.61
N VAL A 2 -1.60 13.41 9.81
CA VAL A 2 -2.59 13.10 8.77
C VAL A 2 -3.51 14.33 8.70
N GLY A 3 -3.07 15.34 7.94
CA GLY A 3 -3.74 16.64 7.86
C GLY A 3 -5.09 16.50 7.17
N GLU A 4 -6.13 17.05 7.83
CA GLU A 4 -7.54 17.13 7.45
C GLU A 4 -8.17 15.85 6.88
N ASN A 5 -9.23 15.37 7.54
CA ASN A 5 -10.08 14.21 7.26
C ASN A 5 -10.53 14.05 5.78
N ARG A 6 -9.61 13.78 4.86
CA ARG A 6 -9.87 13.57 3.44
C ARG A 6 -9.72 12.09 3.15
N PHE A 7 -10.81 11.46 2.73
CA PHE A 7 -10.79 10.07 2.26
C PHE A 7 -9.86 9.93 1.05
N ARG A 8 -8.92 8.99 1.15
CA ARG A 8 -7.90 8.72 0.13
C ARG A 8 -7.93 7.25 -0.26
N ILE A 9 -7.61 6.98 -1.52
CA ILE A 9 -7.53 5.63 -2.08
C ILE A 9 -6.05 5.29 -2.32
N MET A 10 -5.64 4.11 -1.88
CA MET A 10 -4.28 3.59 -2.11
C MET A 10 -4.07 3.27 -3.59
N GLN A 11 -2.87 3.55 -4.10
CA GLN A 11 -2.45 3.23 -5.46
C GLN A 11 -1.47 2.07 -5.47
N SER A 12 -1.27 1.47 -6.65
CA SER A 12 -0.29 0.39 -6.89
C SER A 12 1.16 0.79 -6.59
N ASN A 13 1.46 2.09 -6.57
CA ASN A 13 2.82 2.62 -6.39
C ASN A 13 3.16 2.99 -4.93
N GLY A 14 2.32 2.63 -3.96
CA GLY A 14 2.50 2.93 -2.54
C GLY A 14 2.10 4.35 -2.10
N GLY A 15 1.64 5.19 -3.04
CA GLY A 15 1.05 6.49 -2.74
C GLY A 15 -0.48 6.42 -2.60
N SER A 16 -1.13 7.54 -2.26
CA SER A 16 -2.60 7.63 -2.24
C SER A 16 -3.12 8.80 -3.08
N ILE A 17 -4.34 8.70 -3.58
CA ILE A 17 -5.04 9.72 -4.39
C ILE A 17 -6.42 10.04 -3.83
N SER A 18 -7.03 11.11 -4.34
CA SER A 18 -8.44 11.41 -4.05
C SER A 18 -9.37 10.36 -4.67
N ALA A 19 -10.56 10.17 -4.09
CA ALA A 19 -11.59 9.31 -4.69
C ALA A 19 -11.96 9.75 -6.12
N ALA A 20 -12.04 11.06 -6.36
CA ALA A 20 -12.34 11.60 -7.70
C ALA A 20 -11.28 11.23 -8.74
N THR A 21 -10.00 11.22 -8.35
CA THR A 21 -8.91 10.76 -9.23
C THR A 21 -8.99 9.25 -9.45
N ALA A 22 -9.23 8.47 -8.39
CA ALA A 22 -9.35 7.02 -8.50
C ALA A 22 -10.49 6.60 -9.44
N MET A 23 -11.61 7.32 -9.45
CA MET A 23 -12.71 7.08 -10.40
C MET A 23 -12.31 7.33 -11.85
N ARG A 24 -11.48 8.35 -12.12
CA ARG A 24 -11.00 8.66 -13.48
C ARG A 24 -9.85 7.77 -13.93
N GLU A 25 -9.04 7.28 -13.00
CA GLU A 25 -7.79 6.57 -13.25
C GLU A 25 -7.76 5.23 -12.51
N SER A 26 -8.83 4.44 -12.62
CA SER A 26 -9.05 3.22 -11.83
C SER A 26 -7.95 2.17 -11.97
N VAL A 27 -7.25 2.12 -13.12
CA VAL A 27 -6.10 1.24 -13.32
C VAL A 27 -5.01 1.42 -12.25
N ARG A 28 -4.87 2.63 -11.68
CA ARG A 28 -3.89 2.93 -10.63
C ARG A 28 -4.22 2.31 -9.28
N THR A 29 -5.40 1.71 -9.11
CA THR A 29 -5.80 1.07 -7.85
C THR A 29 -5.66 -0.46 -7.88
N ILE A 30 -5.22 -1.03 -9.01
CA ILE A 30 -4.90 -2.46 -9.13
C ILE A 30 -3.75 -2.79 -8.16
N LEU A 31 -3.85 -3.88 -7.40
CA LEU A 31 -2.86 -4.25 -6.36
C LEU A 31 -2.65 -3.17 -5.27
N SER A 32 -3.62 -2.29 -5.04
CA SER A 32 -3.53 -1.27 -3.99
C SER A 32 -3.45 -1.85 -2.58
N GLY A 33 -4.07 -3.00 -2.32
CA GLY A 33 -3.97 -3.72 -1.04
C GLY A 33 -2.53 -4.14 -0.72
N PRO A 34 -1.90 -4.98 -1.57
CA PRO A 34 -0.50 -5.38 -1.40
C PRO A 34 0.46 -4.20 -1.30
N ALA A 35 0.28 -3.16 -2.14
CA ALA A 35 1.09 -1.95 -2.06
C ALA A 35 0.99 -1.27 -0.68
N GLY A 36 -0.21 -1.21 -0.09
CA GLY A 36 -0.40 -0.72 1.27
C GLY A 36 0.29 -1.61 2.32
N GLY A 37 0.20 -2.93 2.15
CA GLY A 37 0.91 -3.91 3.00
C GLY A 37 2.41 -3.70 3.00
N VAL A 38 3.03 -3.55 1.82
CA VAL A 38 4.47 -3.30 1.66
C VAL A 38 4.90 -1.97 2.30
N VAL A 39 4.15 -0.89 2.09
CA VAL A 39 4.46 0.42 2.72
C VAL A 39 4.39 0.33 4.25
N GLY A 40 3.39 -0.37 4.78
CA GLY A 40 3.26 -0.62 6.22
C GLY A 40 4.43 -1.45 6.76
N ALA A 41 4.74 -2.57 6.11
CA ALA A 41 5.82 -3.46 6.49
C ALA A 41 7.18 -2.77 6.43
N TRP A 42 7.46 -1.96 5.41
CA TRP A 42 8.67 -1.13 5.32
C TRP A 42 8.78 -0.19 6.53
N ARG A 43 7.69 0.48 6.89
CA ARG A 43 7.69 1.42 8.03
C ARG A 43 7.94 0.71 9.36
N VAL A 44 7.38 -0.49 9.54
CA VAL A 44 7.61 -1.32 10.74
C VAL A 44 9.04 -1.89 10.75
N GLY A 45 9.52 -2.41 9.62
CA GLY A 45 10.87 -2.94 9.47
C GLY A 45 11.95 -1.93 9.80
N GLN A 46 11.81 -0.69 9.29
CA GLN A 46 12.71 0.40 9.65
C GLN A 46 12.71 0.71 11.15
N GLN A 47 11.53 0.70 11.80
CA GLN A 47 11.44 0.92 13.25
C GLN A 47 12.09 -0.22 14.05
N ALA A 48 12.10 -1.42 13.50
CA ALA A 48 12.76 -2.59 14.06
C ALA A 48 14.26 -2.70 13.70
N GLY A 49 14.82 -1.75 12.94
CA GLY A 49 16.24 -1.73 12.55
C GLY A 49 16.59 -2.65 11.38
N PHE A 50 15.61 -3.04 10.57
CA PHE A 50 15.83 -3.84 9.36
C PHE A 50 15.66 -3.00 8.10
N ASP A 51 16.71 -2.94 7.28
CA ASP A 51 16.73 -2.22 5.99
C ASP A 51 16.42 -3.12 4.79
N LYS A 52 16.32 -4.44 5.01
CA LYS A 52 15.99 -5.44 3.99
C LYS A 52 14.94 -6.39 4.54
N LEU A 53 13.84 -6.53 3.82
CA LEU A 53 12.68 -7.29 4.25
C LEU A 53 12.02 -7.95 3.05
N ILE A 54 11.46 -9.14 3.27
CA ILE A 54 10.57 -9.79 2.32
C ILE A 54 9.19 -9.82 2.97
N THR A 55 8.21 -9.27 2.29
CA THR A 55 6.81 -9.33 2.73
C THR A 55 6.14 -10.57 2.17
N PHE A 56 5.25 -11.16 2.97
CA PHE A 56 4.46 -12.32 2.59
C PHE A 56 3.05 -12.12 3.15
N ASP A 57 2.10 -11.83 2.28
CA ASP A 57 0.69 -11.66 2.62
C ASP A 57 -0.11 -12.75 1.89
N MET A 58 -0.69 -13.67 2.65
CA MET A 58 -1.44 -14.79 2.11
C MET A 58 -2.90 -14.69 2.55
N GLY A 59 -3.79 -14.76 1.56
CA GLY A 59 -5.23 -14.91 1.76
C GLY A 59 -5.74 -16.21 1.14
N GLY A 60 -7.06 -16.46 1.24
CA GLY A 60 -7.68 -17.67 0.70
C GLY A 60 -7.71 -17.77 -0.84
N THR A 61 -7.29 -16.74 -1.55
CA THR A 61 -7.34 -16.66 -3.03
C THR A 61 -5.98 -16.34 -3.65
N SER A 62 -5.20 -15.47 -3.02
CA SER A 62 -3.92 -14.99 -3.55
C SER A 62 -2.85 -14.98 -2.47
N THR A 63 -1.60 -14.87 -2.93
CA THR A 63 -0.45 -14.64 -2.08
C THR A 63 0.41 -13.59 -2.75
N ASP A 64 0.70 -12.51 -2.02
CA ASP A 64 1.48 -11.38 -2.47
C ASP A 64 2.85 -11.39 -1.77
N VAL A 65 3.93 -11.34 -2.56
CA VAL A 65 5.32 -11.36 -2.08
C VAL A 65 6.08 -10.19 -2.69
N ALA A 66 6.76 -9.40 -1.86
CA ALA A 66 7.57 -8.26 -2.32
C ALA A 66 8.86 -8.10 -1.51
N LEU A 67 9.86 -7.46 -2.13
CA LEU A 67 11.21 -7.18 -1.61
C LEU A 67 11.36 -5.74 -1.11
#